data_AF-A0A8H9TN14-F1
#
_entry.id   AF-A0A8H9TN14-F1
#
_cell.length_a   1.000
_cell.length_b   1.000
_cell.length_c   1.000
_cell.angle_alpha   90.00
_cell.angle_beta   90.00
_cell.angle_gamma   90.00
#
_symmetry.space_group_name_H-M   'P 1'
#
loop_
_entity.id
_entity.type
_entity.pdbx_description
1 polymer ?
#
loop_
_entity_poly.entity_id
_entity_poly.type
_entity_poly.pdbx_seq_one_letter_code
_entity_poly.pdbx_strand_id
1 'polypeptide(L)'
;MKKLIFTALIVTLLSGCVTRKVRVLPQATNITPITDIAIKNLNCRMVDSYTIEDVHPNNVDRMLKNQTYASGGNRYHIATVLDTSRGRPSSVVAELYDCQVANISSEAEKVKLLPGANEVQPISFAEVENNECKVIGNKVVSESQKGSLFDELSNQVYMAGGNRYHVTNIIESEGQTPTSVSADIYRCKHRSVAFN
;
A
#
# COMPACT_ATOMS: atom_id res chain seq x y z
N MET A 1 23.72 55.10 -13.80
CA MET A 1 23.83 54.15 -12.68
C MET A 1 22.49 53.57 -12.24
N LYS A 2 21.41 54.36 -12.07
CA LYS A 2 20.08 53.84 -11.67
C LYS A 2 19.49 52.75 -12.60
N LYS A 3 19.71 52.84 -13.92
CA LYS A 3 19.21 51.84 -14.89
C LYS A 3 19.89 50.46 -14.76
N LEU A 4 21.16 50.42 -14.35
CA LEU A 4 21.91 49.17 -14.17
C LEU A 4 21.48 48.42 -12.89
N ILE A 5 21.06 49.16 -11.85
CA ILE A 5 20.55 48.60 -10.60
C ILE A 5 19.19 47.92 -10.84
N PHE A 6 18.31 48.52 -11.63
CA PHE A 6 17.02 47.93 -11.97
C PHE A 6 17.14 46.64 -12.79
N THR A 7 18.09 46.58 -13.73
CA THR A 7 18.31 45.37 -14.53
C THR A 7 18.88 44.22 -13.70
N ALA A 8 19.76 44.49 -12.73
CA ALA A 8 20.30 43.47 -11.84
C ALA A 8 19.21 42.89 -10.92
N LEU A 9 18.31 43.74 -10.41
CA LEU A 9 17.19 43.31 -9.54
C LEU A 9 16.20 42.40 -10.28
N ILE A 10 15.93 42.68 -11.56
CA ILE A 10 15.01 41.89 -12.39
C ILE A 10 15.61 40.50 -12.69
N VAL A 11 16.91 40.42 -12.96
CA VAL A 11 17.59 39.13 -13.23
C VAL A 11 17.59 38.23 -11.98
N THR A 12 17.78 38.80 -10.79
CA THR A 12 17.70 38.03 -9.52
C THR A 12 16.28 37.58 -9.16
N LEU A 13 15.25 38.31 -9.60
CA LEU A 13 13.84 37.93 -9.38
C LEU A 13 13.37 36.86 -10.38
N LEU A 14 13.97 36.81 -11.58
CA LEU A 14 13.66 35.81 -12.61
C LEU A 14 14.41 34.48 -12.41
N SER A 15 15.51 34.47 -11.66
CA SER A 15 16.14 33.25 -11.16
C SER A 15 15.38 32.73 -9.93
N GLY A 16 14.10 32.38 -10.10
CA GLY A 16 13.38 31.64 -9.07
C GLY A 16 14.14 30.37 -8.74
N CYS A 17 14.25 30.03 -7.45
CA CYS A 17 14.85 28.78 -6.98
C CYS A 17 14.01 27.58 -7.47
N VAL A 18 14.23 27.14 -8.72
CA VAL A 18 13.63 25.95 -9.28
C VAL A 18 14.52 24.77 -8.92
N THR A 19 14.17 24.04 -7.86
CA THR A 19 14.87 22.81 -7.49
C THR A 19 14.73 21.80 -8.63
N ARG A 20 15.86 21.35 -9.19
CA ARG A 20 15.86 20.39 -10.31
C ARG A 20 15.15 19.10 -9.89
N LYS A 21 14.25 18.60 -10.74
CA LYS A 21 13.53 17.35 -10.52
C LYS A 21 14.50 16.16 -10.59
N VAL A 22 14.48 15.29 -9.59
CA VAL A 22 15.30 14.08 -9.55
C VAL A 22 14.78 13.04 -10.55
N ARG A 23 15.68 12.43 -11.32
CA ARG A 23 15.33 11.32 -12.23
C ARG A 23 15.26 10.02 -11.42
N VAL A 24 14.16 9.29 -11.56
CA VAL A 24 14.06 7.93 -10.98
C VAL A 24 14.75 6.96 -11.94
N LEU A 25 15.60 6.08 -11.41
CA LEU A 25 16.26 5.02 -12.17
C LEU A 25 15.19 4.06 -12.72
N PRO A 26 15.30 3.56 -13.96
CA PRO A 26 14.32 2.64 -14.54
C PRO A 26 14.04 1.41 -13.66
N GLN A 27 15.05 0.94 -12.91
CA GLN A 27 14.95 -0.20 -12.02
C GLN A 27 14.29 0.15 -10.67
N ALA A 28 14.28 1.43 -10.29
CA ALA A 28 13.72 1.92 -9.04
C ALA A 28 12.24 2.33 -9.17
N THR A 29 11.63 2.22 -10.35
CA THR A 29 10.24 2.67 -10.57
C THR A 29 9.23 1.88 -9.75
N ASN A 30 9.48 0.57 -9.58
CA ASN A 30 8.61 -0.37 -8.87
C ASN A 30 8.79 -0.32 -7.36
N ILE A 31 9.71 0.51 -6.86
CA ILE A 31 9.90 0.70 -5.42
C ILE A 31 8.76 1.57 -4.89
N THR A 32 8.14 1.07 -3.83
CA THR A 32 6.94 1.65 -3.24
C THR A 32 7.11 1.78 -1.72
N PRO A 33 6.36 2.71 -1.10
CA PRO A 33 6.35 2.83 0.35
C PRO A 33 5.69 1.60 1.00
N ILE A 34 6.08 1.28 2.22
CA ILE A 34 5.51 0.21 3.04
C ILE A 34 5.06 0.73 4.41
N THR A 35 4.05 0.10 4.99
CA THR A 35 3.54 0.40 6.34
C THR A 35 4.19 -0.48 7.40
N ASP A 36 4.20 -0.03 8.66
CA ASP A 36 4.76 -0.80 9.80
C ASP A 36 4.12 -2.19 9.95
N ILE A 37 2.83 -2.29 9.64
CA ILE A 37 2.06 -3.53 9.71
C ILE A 37 2.55 -4.50 8.63
N ALA A 38 2.75 -4.00 7.40
CA ALA A 38 3.24 -4.81 6.28
C ALA A 38 4.68 -5.27 6.52
N ILE A 39 5.56 -4.44 7.10
CA ILE A 39 6.93 -4.85 7.47
C ILE A 39 6.91 -6.09 8.38
N LYS A 40 6.06 -6.09 9.41
CA LYS A 40 5.93 -7.21 10.37
C LYS A 40 5.33 -8.46 9.72
N ASN A 41 4.32 -8.30 8.87
CA ASN A 41 3.59 -9.43 8.29
C ASN A 41 4.33 -10.09 7.11
N LEU A 42 5.12 -9.31 6.35
CA LEU A 42 5.86 -9.80 5.17
C LEU A 42 7.28 -10.25 5.49
N ASN A 43 7.66 -10.30 6.77
CA ASN A 43 9.02 -10.64 7.23
C ASN A 43 10.11 -9.85 6.47
N CYS A 44 9.87 -8.56 6.25
CA CYS A 44 10.83 -7.72 5.54
C CYS A 44 12.11 -7.56 6.34
N ARG A 45 13.26 -7.63 5.66
CA ARG A 45 14.57 -7.36 6.26
C ARG A 45 14.95 -5.90 6.03
N MET A 46 15.27 -5.17 7.09
CA MET A 46 15.85 -3.84 6.96
C MET A 46 17.24 -3.96 6.32
N VAL A 47 17.48 -3.21 5.24
CA VAL A 47 18.76 -3.22 4.52
C VAL A 47 19.61 -1.99 4.84
N ASP A 48 18.98 -0.84 5.01
CA ASP A 48 19.68 0.42 5.30
C ASP A 48 18.72 1.46 5.88
N SER A 49 19.25 2.61 6.29
CA SER A 49 18.48 3.82 6.60
C SER A 49 19.03 5.00 5.80
N TYR A 50 18.16 5.94 5.46
CA TYR A 50 18.53 7.09 4.65
C TYR A 50 17.86 8.37 5.14
N THR A 51 18.67 9.40 5.31
CA THR A 51 18.22 10.73 5.70
C THR A 51 18.25 11.66 4.50
N ILE A 52 17.14 12.36 4.30
CA ILE A 52 17.00 13.42 3.31
C ILE A 52 16.84 14.73 4.06
N GLU A 53 17.61 15.75 3.67
CA GLU A 53 17.58 17.08 4.25
C GLU A 53 17.32 18.14 3.19
N ASP A 54 16.41 19.07 3.48
CA ASP A 54 16.12 20.29 2.73
C ASP A 54 15.96 20.08 1.22
N VAL A 55 15.12 19.12 0.83
CA VAL A 55 14.77 18.91 -0.58
C VAL A 55 13.34 19.33 -0.88
N HIS A 56 13.13 19.72 -2.13
CA HIS A 56 11.78 20.02 -2.60
C HIS A 56 10.87 18.77 -2.43
N PRO A 57 9.66 18.89 -1.87
CA PRO A 57 8.82 17.72 -1.53
C PRO A 57 8.55 16.74 -2.69
N ASN A 58 8.46 17.24 -3.92
CA ASN A 58 8.33 16.42 -5.14
C ASN A 58 9.53 15.49 -5.43
N ASN A 59 10.68 15.71 -4.79
CA ASN A 59 11.90 14.93 -4.95
C ASN A 59 12.10 13.89 -3.85
N VAL A 60 11.44 14.01 -2.70
CA VAL A 60 11.59 13.06 -1.57
C VAL A 60 11.31 11.63 -2.03
N ASP A 61 10.13 11.37 -2.59
CA ASP A 61 9.75 10.06 -3.15
C ASP A 61 10.78 9.53 -4.17
N ARG A 62 11.26 10.41 -5.04
CA ARG A 62 12.19 10.05 -6.13
C ARG A 62 13.56 9.64 -5.60
N MET A 63 14.03 10.35 -4.59
CA MET A 63 15.28 10.06 -3.90
C MET A 63 15.17 8.76 -3.11
N LEU A 64 14.08 8.57 -2.37
CA LEU A 64 13.81 7.34 -1.63
C LEU A 64 13.79 6.12 -2.55
N LYS A 65 13.11 6.19 -3.70
CA LYS A 65 13.12 5.10 -4.69
C LYS A 65 14.53 4.75 -5.15
N ASN A 66 15.29 5.74 -5.61
CA ASN A 66 16.64 5.50 -6.09
C ASN A 66 17.56 4.95 -5.01
N GLN A 67 17.48 5.49 -3.79
CA GLN A 67 18.33 5.06 -2.68
C GLN A 67 17.97 3.64 -2.23
N THR A 68 16.68 3.33 -2.14
CA THR A 68 16.21 1.97 -1.81
C THR A 68 16.76 0.96 -2.81
N TYR A 69 16.66 1.25 -4.11
CA TYR A 69 17.23 0.41 -5.15
C TYR A 69 18.75 0.25 -5.00
N ALA A 70 19.45 1.37 -4.81
CA ALA A 70 20.91 1.37 -4.67
C ALA A 70 21.38 0.58 -3.44
N SER A 71 20.57 0.53 -2.39
CA SER A 71 20.83 -0.21 -1.16
C SER A 71 20.42 -1.69 -1.25
N GLY A 72 19.93 -2.14 -2.40
CA GLY A 72 19.47 -3.52 -2.61
C GLY A 72 18.10 -3.82 -2.01
N GLY A 73 17.35 -2.81 -1.59
CA GLY A 73 15.97 -2.95 -1.11
C GLY A 73 14.95 -2.83 -2.24
N ASN A 74 13.70 -3.15 -1.91
CA ASN A 74 12.55 -3.01 -2.80
C ASN A 74 11.39 -2.20 -2.21
N ARG A 75 11.43 -1.88 -0.91
CA ARG A 75 10.43 -1.07 -0.20
C ARG A 75 11.10 -0.05 0.71
N TYR A 76 10.42 1.05 1.02
CA TYR A 76 10.89 2.01 2.03
C TYR A 76 9.76 2.46 2.96
N HIS A 77 10.11 2.81 4.19
CA HIS A 77 9.19 3.35 5.18
C HIS A 77 9.73 4.69 5.69
N ILE A 78 8.89 5.71 5.77
CA ILE A 78 9.29 7.01 6.35
C ILE A 78 9.08 6.91 7.86
N ALA A 79 10.15 6.58 8.59
CA ALA A 79 10.11 6.44 10.05
C ALA A 79 9.87 7.78 10.74
N THR A 80 10.44 8.88 10.23
CA THR A 80 10.26 10.21 10.83
C THR A 80 10.33 11.31 9.78
N VAL A 81 9.44 12.29 9.89
CA VAL A 81 9.52 13.54 9.12
C VAL A 81 10.23 14.58 9.98
N LEU A 82 11.37 15.07 9.51
CA LEU A 82 12.18 16.06 10.22
C LEU A 82 11.69 17.49 9.96
N ASP A 83 11.34 17.78 8.71
CA ASP A 83 10.84 19.10 8.32
C ASP A 83 9.88 19.00 7.13
N THR A 84 9.04 20.02 7.00
CA THR A 84 8.04 20.13 5.94
C THR A 84 8.10 21.47 5.24
N SER A 85 7.98 21.43 3.92
CA SER A 85 7.81 22.63 3.09
C SER A 85 6.37 22.65 2.56
N ARG A 86 5.63 23.72 2.86
CA ARG A 86 4.23 23.90 2.46
C ARG A 86 3.33 22.71 2.86
N GLY A 87 3.54 22.17 4.06
CA GLY A 87 2.80 21.04 4.60
C GLY A 87 3.14 19.67 3.99
N ARG A 88 4.20 19.59 3.18
CA ARG A 88 4.67 18.33 2.58
C ARG A 88 6.09 18.03 3.06
N PRO A 89 6.47 16.76 3.28
CA PRO A 89 7.80 16.41 3.75
C PRO A 89 8.88 16.97 2.82
N SER A 90 9.86 17.69 3.40
CA SER A 90 11.07 18.18 2.72
C SER A 90 12.33 17.56 3.31
N SER A 91 12.27 17.13 4.57
CA SER A 91 13.34 16.40 5.25
C SER A 91 12.75 15.19 5.98
N VAL A 92 13.33 14.01 5.77
CA VAL A 92 12.81 12.75 6.32
C VAL A 92 13.94 11.80 6.70
N VAL A 93 13.70 10.95 7.70
CA VAL A 93 14.46 9.73 7.94
C VAL A 93 13.61 8.57 7.46
N ALA A 94 14.15 7.79 6.53
CA ALA A 94 13.50 6.63 5.98
C ALA A 94 14.33 5.36 6.25
N GLU A 95 13.61 4.27 6.44
CA GLU A 95 14.13 2.94 6.59
C GLU A 95 13.90 2.19 5.28
N LEU A 96 14.91 1.49 4.81
CA LEU A 96 14.90 0.79 3.53
C LEU A 96 14.82 -0.70 3.80
N TYR A 97 13.94 -1.38 3.06
CA TYR A 97 13.58 -2.76 3.31
C TYR A 97 13.73 -3.61 2.04
N ASP A 98 14.14 -4.85 2.26
CA ASP A 98 14.09 -5.96 1.32
C ASP A 98 13.02 -6.93 1.81
N CYS A 99 11.84 -6.84 1.21
CA CYS A 99 10.72 -7.73 1.45
C CYS A 99 10.78 -8.88 0.44
N GLN A 100 10.44 -10.11 0.87
CA GLN A 100 10.25 -11.18 -0.09
C GLN A 100 8.96 -10.92 -0.87
N VAL A 101 9.09 -10.22 -2.00
CA VAL A 101 8.02 -10.13 -2.98
C VAL A 101 7.97 -11.50 -3.64
N ALA A 102 6.86 -12.23 -3.45
CA ALA A 102 6.65 -13.45 -4.21
C ALA A 102 6.73 -13.06 -5.68
N ASN A 103 7.70 -13.59 -6.44
CA ASN A 103 7.85 -13.29 -7.86
C ASN A 103 6.54 -13.62 -8.57
N ILE A 104 5.74 -12.59 -8.86
CA ILE A 104 4.49 -12.73 -9.59
C ILE A 104 4.91 -13.03 -11.03
N SER A 105 4.94 -14.30 -11.41
CA SER A 105 4.91 -14.67 -12.82
C SER A 105 3.65 -14.04 -13.41
N SER A 106 3.78 -13.26 -14.48
CA SER A 106 2.69 -12.61 -15.21
C SER A 106 1.66 -13.56 -15.83
N GLU A 107 1.75 -14.86 -15.53
CA GLU A 107 0.70 -15.84 -15.73
C GLU A 107 -0.13 -15.94 -14.46
N ALA A 108 -1.05 -14.98 -14.28
CA ALA A 108 -2.10 -15.11 -13.29
C ALA A 108 -3.00 -16.29 -13.67
N GLU A 109 -2.64 -17.49 -13.24
CA GLU A 109 -3.55 -18.63 -13.18
C GLU A 109 -4.77 -18.16 -12.38
N LYS A 110 -5.98 -18.26 -12.91
CA LYS A 110 -7.17 -17.79 -12.20
C LYS A 110 -7.37 -18.63 -10.94
N VAL A 111 -7.37 -18.03 -9.73
CA VAL A 111 -7.90 -18.68 -8.51
C VAL A 111 -9.26 -19.26 -8.89
N LYS A 112 -9.40 -20.58 -8.78
CA LYS A 112 -10.71 -21.22 -8.92
C LYS A 112 -11.39 -21.20 -7.56
N LEU A 113 -12.61 -20.67 -7.50
CA LEU A 113 -13.43 -20.76 -6.30
C LEU A 113 -13.72 -22.22 -5.96
N LEU A 114 -13.59 -22.55 -4.67
CA LEU A 114 -13.98 -23.86 -4.14
C LEU A 114 -15.51 -24.03 -4.29
N PRO A 115 -16.00 -25.26 -4.48
CA PRO A 115 -17.43 -25.53 -4.43
C PRO A 115 -18.00 -25.05 -3.08
N GLY A 116 -18.92 -24.08 -3.12
CA GLY A 116 -19.49 -23.43 -1.92
C GLY A 116 -18.86 -22.08 -1.55
N ALA A 117 -17.63 -21.80 -1.95
CA ALA A 117 -17.04 -20.45 -1.78
C ALA A 117 -17.75 -19.38 -2.63
N ASN A 118 -18.47 -19.80 -3.69
CA ASN A 118 -19.34 -18.94 -4.48
C ASN A 118 -20.49 -18.31 -3.68
N GLU A 119 -20.89 -18.91 -2.56
CA GLU A 119 -21.97 -18.40 -1.70
C GLU A 119 -21.48 -17.42 -0.63
N VAL A 120 -20.15 -17.30 -0.49
CA VAL A 120 -19.52 -16.35 0.42
C VAL A 120 -19.71 -14.94 -0.14
N GLN A 121 -20.22 -14.03 0.68
CA GLN A 121 -20.48 -12.66 0.26
C GLN A 121 -19.95 -11.65 1.27
N PRO A 122 -19.57 -10.45 0.83
CA PRO A 122 -19.26 -9.36 1.74
C PRO A 122 -20.51 -8.97 2.54
N ILE A 123 -20.29 -8.49 3.77
CA ILE A 123 -21.34 -7.97 4.65
C ILE A 123 -20.92 -6.61 5.22
N SER A 124 -21.87 -5.70 5.41
CA SER A 124 -21.64 -4.43 6.12
C SER A 124 -21.82 -4.58 7.64
N PHE A 125 -21.21 -3.70 8.43
CA PHE A 125 -21.38 -3.72 9.90
C PHE A 125 -22.85 -3.64 10.34
N ALA A 126 -23.65 -2.80 9.68
CA ALA A 126 -25.08 -2.67 9.97
C ALA A 126 -25.84 -3.99 9.74
N GLU A 127 -25.44 -4.79 8.75
CA GLU A 127 -26.05 -6.09 8.49
C GLU A 127 -25.58 -7.18 9.46
N VAL A 128 -24.37 -7.07 10.01
CA VAL A 128 -23.86 -8.01 11.04
C VAL A 128 -24.72 -7.92 12.30
N GLU A 129 -25.03 -6.71 12.76
CA GLU A 129 -25.85 -6.47 13.95
C GLU A 129 -27.30 -6.95 13.74
N ASN A 130 -27.83 -6.79 12.53
CA ASN A 130 -29.22 -7.13 12.20
C ASN A 130 -29.47 -8.62 11.90
N ASN A 131 -28.44 -9.41 11.58
CA ASN A 131 -28.59 -10.79 11.09
C ASN A 131 -28.18 -11.88 12.09
N GLU A 132 -27.91 -11.54 13.35
CA GLU A 132 -27.43 -12.48 14.38
C GLU A 132 -26.23 -13.32 13.89
N CYS A 133 -25.27 -12.68 13.23
CA CYS A 133 -24.11 -13.38 12.68
C CYS A 133 -23.12 -13.75 13.80
N LYS A 134 -22.64 -14.99 13.81
CA LYS A 134 -21.57 -15.42 14.73
C LYS A 134 -20.21 -15.04 14.16
N VAL A 135 -19.41 -14.33 14.95
CA VAL A 135 -18.00 -14.07 14.62
C VAL A 135 -17.21 -15.38 14.72
N ILE A 136 -16.51 -15.75 13.64
CA ILE A 136 -15.63 -16.92 13.62
C ILE A 136 -14.20 -16.50 13.95
N GLY A 137 -13.75 -15.38 13.40
CA GLY A 137 -12.40 -14.86 13.62
C GLY A 137 -12.02 -13.82 12.58
N ASN A 138 -10.73 -13.50 12.53
CA ASN A 138 -10.14 -12.60 11.54
C ASN A 138 -9.19 -13.38 10.63
N LYS A 139 -9.16 -13.04 9.34
CA LYS A 139 -8.18 -13.55 8.40
C LYS A 139 -7.49 -12.41 7.66
N VAL A 140 -6.19 -12.60 7.47
CA VAL A 140 -5.38 -11.76 6.61
C VAL A 140 -5.12 -12.54 5.34
N VAL A 141 -5.49 -11.95 4.21
CA VAL A 141 -5.17 -12.48 2.88
C VAL A 141 -4.10 -11.57 2.30
N SER A 142 -2.91 -12.12 2.20
CA SER A 142 -1.78 -11.49 1.52
C SER A 142 -1.80 -11.90 0.06
N GLU A 143 -1.66 -10.89 -0.81
CA GLU A 143 -1.23 -10.98 -2.21
C GLU A 143 -1.43 -12.35 -2.85
N SER A 144 -2.59 -12.50 -3.49
CA SER A 144 -2.93 -13.67 -4.28
C SER A 144 -1.84 -13.88 -5.32
N GLN A 145 -1.07 -14.96 -5.13
CA GLN A 145 -0.03 -15.36 -6.08
C GLN A 145 -0.62 -15.66 -7.47
N LYS A 146 -1.95 -15.88 -7.57
CA LYS A 146 -2.63 -16.41 -8.75
C LYS A 146 -4.14 -16.09 -8.79
N GLY A 147 -4.57 -14.85 -9.09
CA GLY A 147 -6.01 -14.50 -9.35
C GLY A 147 -6.59 -13.38 -8.47
N SER A 148 -7.93 -13.24 -8.42
CA SER A 148 -8.61 -12.14 -7.68
C SER A 148 -8.45 -12.31 -6.16
N LEU A 149 -7.98 -11.26 -5.47
CA LEU A 149 -7.86 -11.21 -4.01
C LEU A 149 -9.15 -11.64 -3.30
N PHE A 150 -10.31 -11.24 -3.84
CA PHE A 150 -11.61 -11.55 -3.25
C PHE A 150 -12.04 -13.00 -3.47
N ASP A 151 -11.55 -13.66 -4.53
CA ASP A 151 -11.82 -15.08 -4.76
C ASP A 151 -11.02 -15.93 -3.76
N GLU A 152 -9.76 -15.57 -3.52
CA GLU A 152 -8.96 -16.21 -2.48
C GLU A 152 -9.54 -15.96 -1.09
N LEU A 153 -9.93 -14.72 -0.79
CA LEU A 153 -10.60 -14.40 0.47
C LEU A 153 -11.88 -15.23 0.65
N SER A 154 -12.68 -15.39 -0.40
CA SER A 154 -13.89 -16.20 -0.35
C SER A 154 -13.57 -17.68 -0.07
N ASN A 155 -12.52 -18.22 -0.68
CA ASN A 155 -12.04 -19.57 -0.39
C ASN A 155 -11.60 -19.70 1.08
N GLN A 156 -10.80 -18.77 1.60
CA GLN A 156 -10.34 -18.80 2.99
C GLN A 156 -11.49 -18.67 4.00
N VAL A 157 -12.47 -17.81 3.70
CA VAL A 157 -13.68 -17.63 4.51
C VAL A 157 -14.49 -18.92 4.55
N TYR A 158 -14.70 -19.55 3.40
CA TYR A 158 -15.39 -20.83 3.30
C TYR A 158 -14.68 -21.93 4.09
N MET A 159 -13.35 -22.04 3.93
CA MET A 159 -12.52 -23.02 4.65
C MET A 159 -12.51 -22.80 6.16
N ALA A 160 -12.65 -21.56 6.62
CA ALA A 160 -12.84 -21.23 8.04
C ALA A 160 -14.25 -21.54 8.56
N GLY A 161 -15.17 -22.02 7.71
CA GLY A 161 -16.56 -22.32 8.04
C GLY A 161 -17.49 -21.12 7.97
N GLY A 162 -17.00 -19.96 7.51
CA GLY A 162 -17.80 -18.75 7.33
C GLY A 162 -18.60 -18.75 6.04
N ASN A 163 -19.58 -17.85 5.98
CA ASN A 163 -20.33 -17.57 4.75
C ASN A 163 -20.46 -16.06 4.46
N ARG A 164 -19.92 -15.21 5.35
CA ARG A 164 -19.85 -13.76 5.17
C ARG A 164 -18.49 -13.25 5.64
N TYR A 165 -18.02 -12.18 5.04
CA TYR A 165 -16.81 -11.48 5.50
C TYR A 165 -16.97 -9.96 5.45
N HIS A 166 -16.24 -9.26 6.31
CA HIS A 166 -16.16 -7.81 6.29
C HIS A 166 -14.70 -7.40 6.22
N VAL A 167 -14.30 -6.67 5.16
CA VAL A 167 -12.93 -6.17 5.04
C VAL A 167 -12.75 -5.01 6.02
N THR A 168 -11.98 -5.25 7.08
CA THR A 168 -11.74 -4.26 8.13
C THR A 168 -10.64 -3.29 7.74
N ASN A 169 -9.57 -3.79 7.11
CA ASN A 169 -8.41 -2.98 6.72
C ASN A 169 -7.82 -3.43 5.40
N ILE A 170 -7.40 -2.46 4.58
CA ILE A 170 -6.53 -2.70 3.43
C ILE A 170 -5.08 -2.61 3.94
N ILE A 171 -4.33 -3.70 3.81
CA ILE A 171 -2.96 -3.82 4.31
C ILE A 171 -1.98 -3.27 3.28
N GLU A 172 -2.23 -3.60 2.00
CA GLU A 172 -1.40 -3.18 0.88
C GLU A 172 -2.25 -2.90 -0.36
N SER A 173 -1.82 -1.92 -1.15
CA SER A 173 -2.45 -1.52 -2.40
C SER A 173 -1.39 -1.13 -3.41
N GLU A 174 -1.51 -1.67 -4.62
CA GLU A 174 -0.79 -1.16 -5.78
C GLU A 174 -1.68 -0.14 -6.49
N GLY A 175 -1.45 1.14 -6.22
CA GLY A 175 -2.32 2.21 -6.73
C GLY A 175 -3.71 2.18 -6.08
N GLN A 176 -4.77 1.94 -6.88
CA GLN A 176 -6.16 1.85 -6.41
C GLN A 176 -6.64 0.43 -6.15
N THR A 177 -5.85 -0.58 -6.50
CA THR A 177 -6.22 -1.99 -6.34
C THR A 177 -5.59 -2.56 -5.07
N PRO A 178 -6.39 -2.98 -4.08
CA PRO A 178 -5.85 -3.62 -2.88
C PRO A 178 -5.21 -4.94 -3.26
N THR A 179 -3.97 -5.15 -2.81
CA THR A 179 -3.21 -6.40 -2.99
C THR A 179 -3.22 -7.25 -1.73
N SER A 180 -3.50 -6.66 -0.56
CA SER A 180 -3.70 -7.41 0.69
C SER A 180 -4.77 -6.78 1.56
N VAL A 181 -5.58 -7.62 2.22
CA VAL A 181 -6.67 -7.20 3.11
C VAL A 181 -6.71 -8.03 4.38
N SER A 182 -7.10 -7.39 5.48
CA SER A 182 -7.61 -8.06 6.68
C SER A 182 -9.13 -8.03 6.65
N ALA A 183 -9.75 -9.16 6.94
CA ALA A 183 -11.19 -9.30 6.97
C ALA A 183 -11.66 -10.12 8.17
N ASP A 184 -12.75 -9.67 8.78
CA ASP A 184 -13.48 -10.43 9.78
C ASP A 184 -14.40 -11.44 9.11
N ILE A 185 -14.48 -12.63 9.68
CA ILE A 185 -15.22 -13.77 9.18
C ILE A 185 -16.44 -14.01 10.06
N TYR A 186 -17.58 -14.17 9.40
CA TYR A 186 -18.86 -14.41 10.06
C TYR A 186 -19.56 -15.65 9.50
N ARG A 187 -20.31 -16.30 10.38
CA ARG A 187 -21.32 -17.30 10.02
C ARG A 187 -22.69 -16.74 10.33
N CYS A 188 -23.42 -16.37 9.29
CA CYS A 188 -24.81 -15.94 9.39
C CYS A 188 -25.73 -17.13 9.06
N LYS A 189 -26.91 -17.20 9.69
CA LYS A 189 -27.94 -18.19 9.31
C LYS A 189 -28.36 -17.91 7.86
N HIS A 190 -28.48 -18.96 7.04
CA HIS A 190 -29.04 -18.79 5.71
C HIS A 190 -30.50 -18.35 5.84
N ARG A 191 -30.85 -17.16 5.32
CA ARG A 191 -32.25 -16.82 5.08
C ARG A 191 -32.70 -17.60 3.86
N SER A 192 -33.13 -18.84 4.06
CA SER A 192 -33.89 -19.54 3.03
C SER A 192 -35.19 -18.77 2.86
N VAL A 193 -35.36 -18.11 1.71
CA VAL A 193 -36.66 -17.55 1.33
C VAL A 193 -37.57 -18.76 1.12
N ALA A 194 -38.50 -18.99 2.05
CA ALA A 194 -39.62 -19.88 1.78
C ALA A 194 -40.46 -19.18 0.70
N PHE A 195 -40.35 -19.64 -0.54
CA PHE A 195 -41.37 -19.33 -1.54
C PHE A 195 -42.62 -20.11 -1.12
N ASN A 196 -43.51 -19.44 -0.39
CA ASN A 196 -44.90 -19.88 -0.23
C ASN A 196 -45.71 -19.43 -1.44
#